data_AF-A0A1Y3BAV3-F1
#
_entry.id   AF-A0A1Y3BAV3-F1
#
_cell.length_a   1.000
_cell.length_b   1.000
_cell.length_c   1.000
_cell.angle_alpha   90.00
_cell.angle_beta   90.00
_cell.angle_gamma   90.00
#
_symmetry.space_group_name_H-M   'P 1'
#
loop_
_entity.id
_entity.type
_entity.pdbx_description
1 polymer ?
#
loop_
_entity_poly.entity_id
_entity_poly.type
_entity_poly.pdbx_seq_one_letter_code
_entity_poly.pdbx_strand_id
1 'polypeptide(L)'
;MLPPRRLQCLLNQAIEFQKERCPYHNIKVENGLDDFSLLVDHLCCKDDLPSETLQTLTEHKDEVWFCRFSNDGTRLATGSKDGN
;
A
#
# COMPACT_ATOMS: atom_id res chain seq x y z
N MET A 1 -33.76 -16.56 4.93
CA MET A 1 -33.68 -15.29 5.68
C MET A 1 -32.47 -14.52 5.20
N LEU A 2 -32.56 -13.20 5.02
CA LEU A 2 -31.41 -12.39 4.62
C LEU A 2 -30.40 -12.34 5.78
N PRO A 3 -29.10 -12.57 5.55
CA PRO A 3 -28.10 -12.43 6.61
C PRO A 3 -28.10 -11.01 7.19
N PRO A 4 -27.82 -10.86 8.50
CA PRO A 4 -27.84 -9.54 9.15
C PRO A 4 -26.82 -8.62 8.48
N ARG A 5 -27.13 -7.32 8.42
CA ARG A 5 -26.24 -6.27 7.88
C ARG A 5 -25.82 -6.51 6.42
N ARG A 6 -26.68 -7.12 5.60
CA ARG A 6 -26.38 -7.40 4.18
C ARG A 6 -26.00 -6.16 3.38
N LEU A 7 -26.66 -5.02 3.59
CA LEU A 7 -26.31 -3.76 2.90
C LEU A 7 -24.88 -3.31 3.22
N GLN A 8 -24.50 -3.32 4.51
CA GLN A 8 -23.15 -2.95 4.94
C GLN A 8 -22.10 -3.90 4.34
N CYS A 9 -22.39 -5.20 4.30
CA CYS A 9 -21.50 -6.18 3.67
C CYS A 9 -21.30 -5.90 2.18
N LEU A 10 -22.37 -5.61 1.44
CA LEU A 10 -22.30 -5.25 0.02
C LEU A 10 -21.53 -3.94 -0.19
N LEU A 11 -21.71 -2.97 0.70
CA LEU A 11 -21.03 -1.69 0.64
C LEU A 11 -19.51 -1.85 0.83
N ASN A 12 -19.10 -2.63 1.83
CA ASN A 12 -17.70 -2.96 2.04
C ASN A 12 -17.12 -3.72 0.83
N GLN A 13 -17.87 -4.66 0.26
CA GLN A 13 -17.45 -5.39 -0.94
C GLN A 13 -17.24 -4.45 -2.15
N ALA A 14 -18.11 -3.45 -2.33
CA ALA A 14 -17.96 -2.47 -3.40
C ALA A 14 -16.71 -1.59 -3.20
N ILE A 15 -16.43 -1.20 -1.97
CA ILE A 15 -15.24 -0.40 -1.63
C ILE A 15 -13.96 -1.19 -1.88
N GLU A 16 -13.88 -2.43 -1.39
CA GLU A 16 -12.72 -3.29 -1.62
C GLU A 16 -12.48 -3.52 -3.12
N PHE A 17 -13.55 -3.74 -3.89
CA PHE A 17 -13.45 -3.88 -5.33
C PHE A 17 -12.93 -2.59 -6.01
N GLN A 18 -13.35 -1.41 -5.56
CA GLN A 18 -12.83 -0.16 -6.09
C GLN A 18 -11.36 0.07 -5.72
N LYS A 19 -10.93 -0.30 -4.51
CA LYS A 19 -9.51 -0.24 -4.09
C LYS A 19 -8.64 -1.12 -4.97
N GLU A 20 -9.03 -2.37 -5.21
CA GLU A 20 -8.29 -3.32 -6.05
C GLU A 20 -8.12 -2.84 -7.49
N ARG A 21 -9.05 -2.02 -7.98
CA ARG A 21 -9.03 -1.47 -9.35
C ARG A 21 -8.33 -0.12 -9.46
N CYS A 22 -7.98 0.51 -8.34
CA CYS A 22 -7.33 1.80 -8.34
C CYS A 22 -5.82 1.64 -8.61
N PRO A 23 -5.28 2.27 -9.66
CA PRO A 23 -3.88 2.08 -10.07
C PRO A 23 -2.85 2.64 -9.09
N TYR A 24 -3.26 3.57 -8.21
CA TYR A 24 -2.37 4.31 -7.31
C TYR A 24 -2.70 4.11 -5.83
N HIS A 25 -3.52 3.11 -5.49
CA HIS A 25 -3.91 2.86 -4.10
C HIS A 25 -2.77 2.18 -3.32
N ASN A 26 -2.01 2.98 -2.57
CA ASN A 26 -0.85 2.51 -1.78
C ASN A 26 -0.95 2.87 -0.27
N ILE A 27 -2.08 3.45 0.15
CA ILE A 27 -2.28 3.91 1.53
C ILE A 27 -3.06 2.84 2.30
N LYS A 28 -2.47 2.32 3.38
CA LYS A 28 -3.14 1.34 4.29
C LYS A 28 -4.13 1.98 5.25
N VAL A 29 -4.31 3.30 5.21
CA VAL A 29 -5.26 3.98 6.08
C VAL A 29 -6.65 3.64 5.57
N GLU A 30 -7.33 2.74 6.28
CA GLU A 30 -8.73 2.43 6.09
C GLU A 30 -9.57 3.64 6.50
N ASN A 31 -9.62 4.65 5.65
CA ASN A 31 -10.67 5.63 5.75
C ASN A 31 -11.97 4.90 5.41
N GLY A 32 -12.95 4.99 6.30
CA GLY A 32 -14.18 4.21 6.25
C GLY A 32 -15.05 4.55 5.03
N LEU A 33 -16.36 4.36 5.18
CA LEU A 33 -17.33 4.61 4.12
C LEU A 33 -17.33 6.07 3.59
N ASP A 34 -16.73 6.99 4.34
CA ASP A 34 -16.83 8.43 4.11
C ASP A 34 -15.89 8.93 2.99
N ASP A 35 -14.80 8.21 2.71
CA ASP A 35 -13.80 8.59 1.70
C ASP A 35 -14.06 7.95 0.32
N PHE A 36 -15.05 7.07 0.22
CA PHE A 36 -15.40 6.36 -1.01
C PHE A 36 -16.73 6.84 -1.54
N SER A 37 -16.72 7.38 -2.76
CA SER A 37 -17.95 7.61 -3.49
C SER A 37 -18.44 6.31 -4.12
N LEU A 38 -19.71 5.98 -3.92
CA LEU A 38 -20.38 4.89 -4.66
C LEU A 38 -20.92 5.36 -6.01
N LEU A 39 -20.93 6.67 -6.24
CA LEU A 39 -21.50 7.27 -7.43
C LEU A 39 -20.46 7.45 -8.54
N VAL A 40 -19.17 7.43 -8.20
CA VAL A 40 -18.05 7.53 -9.14
C VAL A 40 -16.96 6.56 -8.74
N ASP A 41 -16.15 6.14 -9.72
CA ASP A 41 -15.03 5.23 -9.47
C ASP A 41 -13.93 5.93 -8.64
N HIS A 42 -13.44 5.22 -7.62
CA HIS A 42 -12.31 5.68 -6.80
C HIS A 42 -11.02 5.77 -7.61
N LEU A 43 -10.34 6.92 -7.49
CA LEU A 43 -9.07 7.21 -8.13
C LEU A 43 -8.20 7.98 -7.13
N CYS A 44 -7.13 7.35 -6.64
CA CYS A 44 -6.07 8.04 -5.89
C CYS A 44 -5.23 8.89 -6.84
N CYS A 45 -4.68 10.00 -6.35
CA CYS A 45 -3.77 10.79 -7.17
C CYS A 45 -2.40 10.10 -7.25
N LYS A 46 -1.71 10.27 -8.39
CA LYS A 46 -0.31 9.84 -8.51
C LYS A 46 0.60 10.62 -7.56
N ASP A 47 0.22 11.86 -7.22
CA ASP A 47 0.99 12.73 -6.33
C ASP A 47 1.04 12.20 -4.89
N ASP A 48 0.12 11.29 -4.51
CA ASP A 48 0.11 10.64 -3.20
C ASP A 48 1.18 9.53 -3.08
N LEU A 49 1.80 9.13 -4.19
CA LEU A 49 2.88 8.16 -4.17
C LEU A 49 4.20 8.82 -3.73
N PRO A 50 5.01 8.16 -2.88
CA PRO A 50 6.31 8.68 -2.49
C PRO A 50 7.17 8.93 -3.73
N SER A 51 7.48 10.19 -3.99
CA SER A 51 8.30 10.64 -5.12
C SER A 51 9.66 11.17 -4.68
N GLU A 52 9.80 11.50 -3.40
CA GLU A 52 11.02 12.01 -2.80
C GLU A 52 11.74 10.91 -2.00
N THR A 53 13.07 10.93 -2.03
CA THR A 53 13.89 10.02 -1.24
C THR A 53 13.79 10.39 0.25
N LEU A 54 13.13 9.53 1.03
CA LEU A 54 12.98 9.74 2.47
C LEU A 54 14.26 9.43 3.26
N GLN A 55 15.05 8.45 2.81
CA GLN A 55 16.24 7.99 3.52
C GLN A 55 17.28 7.44 2.56
N THR A 56 18.56 7.71 2.85
CA THR A 56 19.70 7.13 2.15
C THR A 56 20.54 6.30 3.14
N LEU A 57 20.82 5.05 2.81
CA LEU A 57 21.66 4.15 3.59
C LEU A 57 23.04 4.03 2.91
N THR A 58 24.13 4.28 3.64
CA THR A 58 25.48 4.44 3.05
C THR A 58 26.54 3.53 3.66
N GLU A 59 26.13 2.49 4.38
CA GLU A 59 27.06 1.61 5.11
C GLU A 59 27.87 0.67 4.21
N HIS A 60 27.29 0.19 3.10
CA HIS A 60 27.99 -0.69 2.17
C HIS A 60 29.04 0.06 1.36
N LYS A 61 30.15 -0.62 1.08
CA LYS A 61 31.32 -0.08 0.36
C LYS A 61 31.43 -0.57 -1.07
N ASP A 62 30.55 -1.47 -1.46
CA ASP A 62 30.49 -2.05 -2.80
C ASP A 62 29.01 -2.22 -3.22
N GLU A 63 28.78 -2.81 -4.38
CA GLU A 63 27.46 -3.01 -4.98
C GLU A 63 26.53 -3.83 -4.08
N VAL A 64 25.36 -3.28 -3.78
CA VAL A 64 24.26 -4.00 -3.12
C VAL A 64 23.45 -4.75 -4.17
N TRP A 65 23.37 -6.07 -4.05
CA TRP A 65 22.69 -6.95 -5.00
C TRP A 65 21.30 -7.36 -4.52
N PHE A 66 21.08 -7.37 -3.21
CA PHE A 66 19.83 -7.83 -2.60
C PHE A 66 19.32 -6.84 -1.57
N CYS A 67 18.02 -6.60 -1.58
CA CYS A 67 17.32 -5.88 -0.53
C CYS A 67 15.94 -6.51 -0.28
N ARG A 68 15.56 -6.68 0.98
CA ARG A 68 14.25 -7.23 1.36
C ARG A 68 13.77 -6.66 2.69
N PHE A 69 12.57 -6.09 2.69
CA PHE A 69 11.90 -5.71 3.92
C PHE A 69 11.41 -6.93 4.70
N SER A 70 11.40 -6.85 6.02
CA SER A 70 10.69 -7.79 6.88
C SER A 70 9.18 -7.76 6.59
N ASN A 71 8.46 -8.84 6.94
CA ASN A 71 7.02 -8.95 6.67
C ASN A 71 6.18 -7.82 7.29
N ASP A 72 6.63 -7.28 8.42
CA ASP A 72 6.01 -6.14 9.11
C ASP A 72 6.49 -4.77 8.59
N GLY A 73 7.48 -4.75 7.68
CA GLY A 73 8.03 -3.55 7.06
C GLY A 73 8.96 -2.73 7.97
N THR A 74 9.28 -3.21 9.17
CA THR A 74 10.05 -2.42 10.17
C THR A 74 11.57 -2.52 10.00
N ARG A 75 12.05 -3.53 9.27
CA ARG A 75 13.48 -3.77 9.04
C ARG A 75 13.75 -4.02 7.56
N LEU A 76 14.96 -3.68 7.13
CA LEU A 76 15.46 -3.94 5.79
C LEU A 76 16.74 -4.76 5.89
N ALA A 77 16.74 -5.95 5.29
CA ALA A 77 17.95 -6.73 5.08
C ALA A 77 18.55 -6.32 3.73
N THR A 78 19.88 -6.15 3.70
CA THR A 78 20.65 -5.80 2.52
C THR A 78 21.78 -6.81 2.36
N GLY A 79 22.16 -7.10 1.11
CA GLY A 79 23.26 -8.01 0.78
C GLY A 79 24.10 -7.42 -0.34
N SER A 80 25.39 -7.30 -0.08
CA SER A 80 26.38 -6.55 -0.84
C SER A 80 27.59 -7.41 -1.17
N LYS A 81 28.29 -7.01 -2.23
CA LYS A 81 29.53 -7.66 -2.68
C LYS A 81 30.69 -7.47 -1.69
N ASP A 82 30.60 -6.48 -0.79
CA ASP A 82 31.59 -6.25 0.27
C ASP A 82 31.59 -7.34 1.37
N GLY A 83 30.70 -8.33 1.27
CA GLY A 83 30.60 -9.45 2.19
C GLY A 83 29.59 -9.27 3.31
N ASN A 84 28.80 -8.19 3.27
CA ASN A 84 27.70 -7.91 4.21
C ASN A 84 26.33 -8.05 3.57
#